data_AF-A0A1H7RYX3-F1
#
_entry.id   AF-A0A1H7RYX3-F1
#
_cell.length_a   1.000
_cell.length_b   1.000
_cell.length_c   1.000
_cell.angle_alpha   90.00
_cell.angle_beta   90.00
_cell.angle_gamma   90.00
#
_symmetry.space_group_name_H-M   'P 1'
#
loop_
_entity.id
_entity.type
_entity.pdbx_description
1 polymer ?
#
loop_
_entity_poly.entity_id
_entity_poly.type
_entity_poly.pdbx_seq_one_letter_code
_entity_poly.pdbx_strand_id
1 'polypeptide(L)'
;MWWAGKRGIATVYVGQDEVRLAHAGPNGDEQQVVARAVPLGEAAPFLREALKPLGRVALRVLVSGGLCQPFLLPPVEGVGSDAEWLQVAAGLLEDLTGMPANSRLWLDREQGTPPLAVGLHPEVEALVKGLAEHYRVQALKPWWGEVLAREGVASVRVADGPLPQVGASAHGGSAHTGAGAGMSTKPEAQGLVVIDSDAVTVLLADGNRYEVAQSYSLMGEPAPTVLARALISHGRHVGEVVVRRMLDASSKPSSPSAGGVPFLEVMA
;
A
#
# COMPACT_ATOMS: atom_id res chain seq x y z
N MET A 1 -34.11 -26.70 7.77
CA MET A 1 -33.73 -25.72 6.73
C MET A 1 -32.43 -25.06 7.17
N TRP A 2 -31.29 -25.60 6.74
CA TRP A 2 -29.96 -25.15 7.15
C TRP A 2 -29.59 -23.91 6.32
N TRP A 3 -29.55 -22.74 6.94
CA TRP A 3 -29.01 -21.55 6.28
C TRP A 3 -27.50 -21.73 6.18
N ALA A 4 -27.00 -21.97 4.97
CA ALA A 4 -25.60 -21.78 4.64
C ALA A 4 -25.32 -20.26 4.69
N GLY A 5 -25.20 -19.71 5.90
CA GLY A 5 -24.90 -18.31 6.11
C GLY A 5 -23.60 -17.97 5.39
N LYS A 6 -23.65 -17.02 4.46
CA LYS A 6 -22.45 -16.45 3.83
C LYS A 6 -21.52 -16.02 4.96
N ARG A 7 -20.31 -16.57 5.03
CA ARG A 7 -19.32 -16.15 6.01
C ARG A 7 -19.00 -14.69 5.76
N GLY A 8 -19.22 -13.85 6.77
CA GLY A 8 -18.81 -12.45 6.72
C GLY A 8 -17.29 -12.34 6.65
N ILE A 9 -16.80 -11.24 6.07
CA ILE A 9 -15.38 -10.87 6.09
C ILE A 9 -15.26 -9.64 6.97
N ALA A 10 -14.41 -9.72 7.98
CA ALA A 10 -13.99 -8.58 8.78
C ALA A 10 -12.59 -8.13 8.33
N THR A 11 -12.39 -6.82 8.22
CA THR A 11 -11.09 -6.21 7.94
C THR A 11 -10.52 -5.67 9.25
N VAL A 12 -9.34 -6.14 9.61
CA VAL A 12 -8.58 -5.66 10.76
C VAL A 12 -7.43 -4.81 10.21
N TYR A 13 -7.36 -3.55 10.59
CA TYR A 13 -6.18 -2.73 10.41
C TYR A 13 -5.35 -2.76 11.69
N VAL A 14 -4.04 -2.91 11.54
CA VAL A 14 -3.08 -3.00 12.63
C VAL A 14 -2.01 -1.92 12.41
N GLY A 15 -1.99 -0.92 13.28
CA GLY A 15 -0.92 0.06 13.41
C GLY A 15 -0.07 -0.18 14.65
N GLN A 16 0.97 0.63 14.83
CA GLN A 16 1.90 0.53 15.95
C GLN A 16 1.20 0.65 17.32
N ASP A 17 0.32 1.64 17.45
CA ASP A 17 -0.38 1.97 18.71
C ASP A 17 -1.92 1.91 18.58
N GLU A 18 -2.43 1.42 17.45
CA GLU A 18 -3.85 1.33 17.21
C GLU A 18 -4.26 0.08 16.44
N VAL A 19 -5.49 -0.36 16.71
CA VAL A 19 -6.14 -1.42 15.96
C VAL A 19 -7.53 -0.96 15.58
N ARG A 20 -7.90 -1.20 14.32
CA ARG A 20 -9.24 -0.90 13.82
C ARG A 20 -9.87 -2.16 13.26
N LEU A 21 -11.13 -2.36 13.58
CA LEU A 21 -11.96 -3.44 13.07
C LEU A 21 -13.08 -2.83 12.25
N ALA A 22 -13.15 -3.18 10.97
CA ALA A 22 -14.25 -2.84 10.09
C ALA A 22 -14.95 -4.12 9.62
N HIS A 23 -16.27 -4.19 9.78
CA HIS A 23 -17.07 -5.30 9.28
C HIS A 23 -18.27 -4.77 8.51
N ALA A 24 -18.45 -5.25 7.27
CA ALA A 24 -19.65 -4.96 6.50
C ALA A 24 -20.78 -5.91 6.93
N GLY A 25 -21.92 -5.36 7.32
CA GLY A 25 -23.11 -6.16 7.59
C GLY A 25 -23.52 -7.03 6.39
N PRO A 26 -24.37 -8.05 6.60
CA PRO A 26 -24.79 -8.99 5.55
C PRO A 26 -25.47 -8.34 4.34
N ASN A 27 -26.00 -7.12 4.52
CA ASN A 27 -26.64 -6.33 3.47
C ASN A 27 -25.71 -5.26 2.85
N GLY A 28 -24.47 -5.15 3.31
CA GLY A 28 -23.51 -4.16 2.80
C GLY A 28 -23.74 -2.71 3.27
N ASP A 29 -24.85 -2.43 3.95
CA ASP A 29 -25.31 -1.06 4.19
C ASP A 29 -24.81 -0.40 5.49
N GLU A 30 -24.30 -1.18 6.45
CA GLU A 30 -23.73 -0.63 7.68
C GLU A 30 -22.37 -1.26 7.98
N GLN A 31 -21.35 -0.39 7.98
CA GLN A 31 -19.99 -0.74 8.32
C GLN A 31 -19.71 -0.28 9.74
N GLN A 32 -19.69 -1.22 10.67
CA GLN A 32 -19.26 -0.89 12.02
C GLN A 32 -17.73 -0.81 12.01
N VAL A 33 -17.21 0.39 12.26
CA VAL A 33 -15.78 0.62 12.51
C VAL A 33 -15.59 0.79 14.01
N VAL A 34 -14.87 -0.16 14.62
CA VAL A 34 -14.41 -0.06 16.01
C VAL A 34 -12.93 0.23 15.96
N ALA A 35 -12.53 1.42 16.41
CA ALA A 35 -11.13 1.79 16.56
C ALA A 35 -10.77 1.82 18.04
N ARG A 36 -9.57 1.33 18.38
CA ARG A 36 -9.04 1.42 19.74
C ARG A 36 -7.53 1.64 19.68
N ALA A 37 -7.07 2.62 20.45
CA ALA A 37 -5.66 2.73 20.78
C ALA A 37 -5.30 1.59 21.75
N VAL A 38 -4.54 0.61 21.26
CA VAL A 38 -4.02 -0.52 22.03
C VAL A 38 -2.62 -0.82 21.52
N PRO A 39 -1.64 -1.04 22.41
CA PRO A 39 -0.35 -1.58 22.00
C PRO A 39 -0.53 -2.89 21.24
N LEU A 40 0.34 -3.15 20.26
CA LEU A 40 0.24 -4.33 19.40
C LEU A 40 0.23 -5.66 20.19
N GLY A 41 0.99 -5.75 21.28
CA GLY A 41 0.99 -6.91 22.18
C GLY A 41 -0.36 -7.21 22.87
N GLU A 42 -1.24 -6.21 22.98
CA GLU A 42 -2.58 -6.30 23.58
C GLU A 42 -3.71 -6.37 22.53
N ALA A 43 -3.36 -6.32 21.25
CA ALA A 43 -4.32 -6.31 20.15
C ALA A 43 -5.15 -7.59 20.06
N ALA A 44 -4.54 -8.76 20.29
CA ALA A 44 -5.21 -10.04 20.07
C ALA A 44 -6.40 -10.27 21.03
N PRO A 45 -6.27 -10.10 22.36
CA PRO A 45 -7.40 -10.19 23.28
C PRO A 45 -8.52 -9.20 22.95
N PHE A 46 -8.17 -7.94 22.62
CA PHE A 46 -9.13 -6.93 22.21
C PHE A 46 -9.92 -7.36 20.98
N LEU A 47 -9.22 -7.77 19.92
CA LEU A 47 -9.85 -8.20 18.67
C LEU A 47 -10.74 -9.43 18.86
N ARG A 48 -10.33 -10.40 19.69
CA ARG A 48 -11.17 -11.59 20.00
C ARG A 48 -12.51 -11.17 20.60
N GLU A 49 -12.49 -10.27 21.57
CA GLU A 49 -13.74 -9.82 22.19
C GLU A 49 -14.59 -8.96 21.24
N ALA A 50 -13.95 -8.10 20.44
CA ALA A 50 -14.64 -7.29 19.43
C ALA A 50 -15.25 -8.14 18.28
N LEU A 51 -14.61 -9.25 17.92
CA LEU A 51 -15.06 -10.17 16.85
C LEU A 51 -16.09 -11.19 17.34
N LYS A 52 -16.18 -11.45 18.64
CA LYS A 52 -17.09 -12.45 19.23
C LYS A 52 -18.56 -12.29 18.82
N PRO A 53 -19.15 -11.08 18.77
CA PRO A 53 -20.53 -10.89 18.31
C PRO A 53 -20.75 -11.24 16.84
N LEU A 54 -19.69 -11.22 16.01
CA LEU A 54 -19.77 -11.48 14.57
C LEU A 54 -19.82 -12.99 14.24
N GLY A 55 -19.54 -13.86 15.22
CA GLY A 55 -19.56 -15.31 15.04
C GLY A 55 -18.50 -15.82 14.05
N ARG A 56 -18.91 -16.62 13.06
CA ARG A 56 -17.99 -17.21 12.08
C ARG A 56 -17.66 -16.22 10.97
N VAL A 57 -16.60 -15.44 11.18
CA VAL A 57 -16.04 -14.53 10.17
C VAL A 57 -14.66 -14.98 9.70
N ALA A 58 -14.32 -14.58 8.48
CA ALA A 58 -12.96 -14.59 7.98
C ALA A 58 -12.31 -13.22 8.18
N LEU A 59 -11.01 -13.18 8.42
CA LEU A 59 -10.26 -11.95 8.66
C LEU A 59 -9.38 -11.60 7.46
N ARG A 60 -9.44 -10.34 7.03
CA ARG A 60 -8.41 -9.70 6.20
C ARG A 60 -7.64 -8.76 7.11
N VAL A 61 -6.33 -8.96 7.23
CA VAL A 61 -5.46 -8.14 8.08
C VAL A 61 -4.66 -7.20 7.18
N LEU A 62 -4.84 -5.90 7.41
CA LEU A 62 -4.09 -4.82 6.80
C LEU A 62 -3.13 -4.25 7.84
N VAL A 63 -1.89 -3.99 7.43
CA VAL A 63 -0.80 -3.58 8.33
C VAL A 63 -0.33 -2.18 7.94
N SER A 64 -0.09 -1.32 8.94
CA SER A 64 0.43 0.04 8.75
C SER A 64 1.86 0.07 8.22
N GLY A 65 2.28 1.23 7.71
CA GLY A 65 3.66 1.48 7.30
C GLY A 65 4.65 1.46 8.45
N GLY A 66 4.22 1.79 9.66
CA GLY A 66 5.08 1.70 10.84
C GLY A 66 5.53 0.28 11.15
N LEU A 67 4.73 -0.71 10.75
CA LEU A 67 4.95 -2.14 10.99
C LEU A 67 5.41 -2.90 9.74
N CYS A 68 5.69 -2.19 8.65
CA CYS A 68 6.07 -2.75 7.36
C CYS A 68 7.32 -2.04 6.83
N GLN A 69 8.34 -2.80 6.44
CA GLN A 69 9.54 -2.27 5.81
C GLN A 69 9.59 -2.71 4.34
N PRO A 70 9.13 -1.86 3.40
CA PRO A 70 9.28 -2.12 1.98
C PRO A 70 10.75 -1.99 1.55
N PHE A 71 11.17 -2.79 0.59
CA PHE A 71 12.48 -2.71 -0.04
C PHE A 71 12.44 -3.30 -1.45
N LEU A 72 13.33 -2.80 -2.31
CA LEU A 72 13.42 -3.25 -3.70
C LEU A 72 14.40 -4.40 -3.80
N LEU A 73 13.97 -5.50 -4.44
CA LEU A 73 14.87 -6.59 -4.73
C LEU A 73 15.80 -6.21 -5.89
N PRO A 74 17.08 -6.64 -5.86
CA PRO A 74 17.93 -6.52 -7.03
C PRO A 74 17.43 -7.45 -8.15
N PRO A 75 17.71 -7.14 -9.43
CA PRO A 75 17.51 -8.10 -10.50
C PRO A 75 18.43 -9.32 -10.26
N VAL A 76 17.85 -10.52 -10.30
CA VAL A 76 18.59 -11.78 -10.14
C VAL A 76 18.28 -12.65 -11.35
N GLU A 77 19.32 -13.04 -12.08
CA GLU A 77 19.18 -13.92 -13.24
C GLU A 77 18.67 -15.31 -12.81
N GLY A 78 17.77 -15.88 -13.61
CA GLY A 78 17.25 -17.24 -13.40
C GLY A 78 16.12 -17.38 -12.38
N VAL A 79 15.72 -16.31 -11.69
CA VAL A 79 14.60 -16.34 -10.73
C VAL A 79 13.26 -16.23 -11.47
N GLY A 80 12.50 -17.33 -11.52
CA GLY A 80 11.25 -17.42 -12.28
C GLY A 80 9.98 -17.47 -11.42
N SER A 81 10.11 -17.83 -10.14
CA SER A 81 8.97 -18.12 -9.27
C SER A 81 8.90 -17.24 -8.02
N ASP A 82 7.70 -17.15 -7.43
CA ASP A 82 7.47 -16.41 -6.17
C ASP A 82 8.28 -17.02 -5.01
N ALA A 83 8.40 -18.34 -4.98
CA ALA A 83 9.14 -19.04 -3.94
C ALA A 83 10.64 -18.67 -3.99
N GLU A 84 11.22 -18.58 -5.18
CA GLU A 84 12.61 -18.16 -5.35
C GLU A 84 12.80 -16.68 -5.01
N TRP A 85 11.89 -15.79 -5.44
CA TRP A 85 11.92 -14.38 -5.04
C TRP A 85 11.78 -14.18 -3.53
N LEU A 86 10.95 -14.97 -2.86
CA LEU A 86 10.83 -14.97 -1.40
C LEU A 86 12.13 -15.41 -0.72
N GLN A 87 12.84 -16.38 -1.29
CA GLN A 87 14.15 -16.81 -0.78
C GLN A 87 15.20 -15.69 -0.94
N VAL A 88 15.24 -15.03 -2.09
CA VAL A 88 16.10 -13.86 -2.32
C VAL A 88 15.77 -12.75 -1.33
N ALA A 89 14.49 -12.42 -1.17
CA ALA A 89 14.03 -11.40 -0.24
C ALA A 89 14.41 -11.72 1.22
N ALA A 90 14.25 -12.98 1.65
CA ALA A 90 14.62 -13.41 2.99
C ALA A 90 16.12 -13.25 3.27
N GLY A 91 16.98 -13.52 2.28
CA GLY A 91 18.43 -13.33 2.40
C GLY A 91 18.87 -11.88 2.49
N LEU A 92 18.04 -10.93 2.04
CA LEU A 92 18.36 -9.49 2.01
C LEU A 92 17.65 -8.67 3.11
N LEU A 93 16.67 -9.27 3.79
CA LEU A 93 15.75 -8.54 4.66
C LEU A 93 16.47 -7.79 5.78
N GLU A 94 17.35 -8.46 6.52
CA GLU A 94 18.05 -7.86 7.66
C GLU A 94 19.02 -6.77 7.21
N ASP A 95 19.79 -7.01 6.15
CA ASP A 95 20.75 -6.04 5.62
C ASP A 95 20.08 -4.76 5.09
N LEU A 96 18.92 -4.90 4.44
CA LEU A 96 18.25 -3.76 3.79
C LEU A 96 17.27 -3.02 4.70
N THR A 97 16.73 -3.67 5.73
CA THR A 97 15.66 -3.09 6.55
C THR A 97 15.96 -3.05 8.05
N GLY A 98 17.01 -3.75 8.51
CA GLY A 98 17.29 -3.96 9.93
C GLY A 98 16.28 -4.88 10.64
N MET A 99 15.33 -5.46 9.93
CA MET A 99 14.38 -6.41 10.49
C MET A 99 15.01 -7.78 10.72
N PRO A 100 14.56 -8.56 11.71
CA PRO A 100 15.04 -9.92 11.90
C PRO A 100 14.84 -10.78 10.64
N ALA A 101 15.84 -11.59 10.26
CA ALA A 101 15.80 -12.43 9.07
C ALA A 101 14.64 -13.44 9.03
N ASN A 102 14.05 -13.78 10.18
CA ASN A 102 12.88 -14.66 10.28
C ASN A 102 11.54 -13.91 10.19
N SER A 103 11.56 -12.60 9.94
CA SER A 103 10.33 -11.82 9.79
C SER A 103 9.56 -12.27 8.54
N ARG A 104 8.24 -12.20 8.63
CA ARG A 104 7.38 -12.58 7.52
C ARG A 104 7.51 -11.61 6.36
N LEU A 105 7.52 -12.14 5.14
CA LEU A 105 7.61 -11.37 3.90
C LEU A 105 6.27 -11.36 3.14
N TRP A 106 6.05 -10.26 2.44
CA TRP A 106 5.03 -10.09 1.41
C TRP A 106 5.70 -9.59 0.12
N LEU A 107 5.25 -10.05 -1.05
CA LEU A 107 5.77 -9.63 -2.35
C LEU A 107 4.67 -8.95 -3.17
N ASP A 108 5.01 -7.82 -3.79
CA ASP A 108 4.23 -7.20 -4.86
C ASP A 108 4.88 -7.50 -6.22
N ARG A 109 4.12 -8.16 -7.10
CA ARG A 109 4.54 -8.47 -8.47
C ARG A 109 3.78 -7.67 -9.52
N GLU A 110 2.86 -6.81 -9.13
CA GLU A 110 2.04 -6.08 -10.10
C GLU A 110 2.86 -5.07 -10.92
N GLN A 111 4.01 -4.61 -10.39
CA GLN A 111 4.92 -3.67 -11.05
C GLN A 111 6.18 -4.32 -11.65
N GLY A 112 6.08 -5.55 -12.14
CA GLY A 112 7.15 -6.18 -12.93
C GLY A 112 8.31 -6.75 -12.11
N THR A 113 9.48 -6.84 -12.76
CA THR A 113 10.70 -7.46 -12.20
C THR A 113 11.86 -6.46 -12.19
N PRO A 114 12.59 -6.29 -11.08
CA PRO A 114 12.45 -7.05 -9.83
C PRO A 114 11.23 -6.63 -8.99
N PRO A 115 10.64 -7.54 -8.20
CA PRO A 115 9.46 -7.23 -7.42
C PRO A 115 9.79 -6.38 -6.19
N LEU A 116 8.77 -5.69 -5.68
CA LEU A 116 8.82 -5.03 -4.38
C LEU A 116 8.58 -6.07 -3.28
N ALA A 117 9.48 -6.11 -2.29
CA ALA A 117 9.33 -6.94 -1.11
C ALA A 117 8.98 -6.09 0.11
N VAL A 118 8.27 -6.67 1.07
CA VAL A 118 7.90 -6.01 2.32
C VAL A 118 8.11 -6.96 3.48
N GLY A 119 8.98 -6.58 4.42
CA GLY A 119 9.10 -7.23 5.72
C GLY A 119 8.00 -6.77 6.66
N LEU A 120 7.39 -7.71 7.39
CA LEU A 120 6.36 -7.43 8.40
C LEU A 120 6.94 -7.60 9.81
N HIS A 121 6.68 -6.65 10.70
CA HIS A 121 7.21 -6.68 12.06
C HIS A 121 6.84 -8.01 12.77
N PRO A 122 7.76 -8.66 13.51
CA PRO A 122 7.49 -9.96 14.14
C PRO A 122 6.25 -9.99 15.04
N GLU A 123 5.94 -8.87 15.69
CA GLU A 123 4.74 -8.76 16.53
C GLU A 123 3.43 -8.88 15.74
N VAL A 124 3.41 -8.46 14.47
CA VAL A 124 2.26 -8.66 13.57
C VAL A 124 2.05 -10.15 13.32
N GLU A 125 3.13 -10.92 13.13
CA GLU A 125 3.04 -12.36 12.96
C GLU A 125 2.52 -13.05 14.24
N ALA A 126 3.01 -12.62 15.41
CA ALA A 126 2.52 -13.13 16.70
C ALA A 126 1.03 -12.85 16.88
N LEU A 127 0.57 -11.63 16.56
CA LEU A 127 -0.84 -11.25 16.55
C LEU A 127 -1.66 -12.16 15.62
N VAL A 128 -1.22 -12.32 14.37
CA VAL A 128 -1.94 -13.12 13.36
C VAL A 128 -2.02 -14.59 13.77
N LYS A 129 -0.96 -15.16 14.35
CA LYS A 129 -0.99 -16.52 14.92
C LYS A 129 -2.04 -16.62 16.03
N GLY A 130 -2.05 -15.68 16.96
CA GLY A 130 -3.04 -15.64 18.05
C GLY A 130 -4.49 -15.44 17.57
N LEU A 131 -4.71 -14.79 16.43
CA LEU A 131 -6.03 -14.70 15.80
C LEU A 131 -6.41 -15.98 15.04
N ALA A 132 -5.43 -16.62 14.38
CA ALA A 132 -5.63 -17.83 13.59
C ALA A 132 -6.08 -19.05 14.42
N GLU A 133 -5.83 -19.04 15.73
CA GLU A 133 -6.36 -20.03 16.69
C GLU A 133 -7.89 -20.06 16.76
N HIS A 134 -8.55 -18.94 16.45
CA HIS A 134 -9.99 -18.77 16.61
C HIS A 134 -10.71 -18.39 15.32
N TYR A 135 -10.02 -17.74 14.38
CA TYR A 135 -10.59 -17.19 13.17
C TYR A 135 -9.79 -17.63 11.94
N ARG A 136 -10.46 -17.69 10.78
CA ARG A 136 -9.77 -17.93 9.51
C ARG A 136 -9.18 -16.61 9.01
N VAL A 137 -7.86 -16.46 9.07
CA VAL A 137 -7.15 -15.35 8.42
C VAL A 137 -7.03 -15.67 6.92
N GLN A 138 -7.71 -14.89 6.08
CA GLN A 138 -7.71 -15.04 4.62
C GLN A 138 -6.54 -14.31 3.96
N ALA A 139 -6.19 -13.14 4.47
CA ALA A 139 -5.15 -12.30 3.91
C ALA A 139 -4.41 -11.55 5.01
N LEU A 140 -3.12 -11.35 4.79
CA LEU A 140 -2.25 -10.47 5.55
C LEU A 140 -1.40 -9.71 4.53
N LYS A 141 -1.55 -8.38 4.48
CA LYS A 141 -0.76 -7.55 3.58
C LYS A 141 -0.60 -6.13 4.13
N PRO A 142 0.41 -5.37 3.66
CA PRO A 142 0.47 -3.94 3.90
C PRO A 142 -0.80 -3.28 3.37
N TRP A 143 -1.31 -2.27 4.06
CA TRP A 143 -2.58 -1.66 3.66
C TRP A 143 -2.47 -0.96 2.29
N TRP A 144 -1.31 -0.39 1.94
CA TRP A 144 -1.08 0.18 0.60
C TRP A 144 -1.16 -0.87 -0.50
N GLY A 145 -1.02 -2.16 -0.18
CA GLY A 145 -1.29 -3.24 -1.13
C GLY A 145 -2.77 -3.32 -1.54
N GLU A 146 -3.70 -2.71 -0.82
CA GLU A 146 -5.06 -2.47 -1.33
C GLU A 146 -5.15 -1.24 -2.23
N VAL A 147 -4.33 -0.22 -1.95
CA VAL A 147 -4.28 1.02 -2.75
C VAL A 147 -3.70 0.71 -4.13
N LEU A 148 -2.58 -0.01 -4.18
CA LEU A 148 -1.94 -0.45 -5.42
C LEU A 148 -2.90 -1.24 -6.32
N ALA A 149 -3.61 -2.22 -5.74
CA ALA A 149 -4.57 -3.05 -6.46
C ALA A 149 -5.79 -2.26 -7.01
N ARG A 150 -6.11 -1.10 -6.44
CA ARG A 150 -7.23 -0.24 -6.86
C ARG A 150 -6.83 0.76 -7.92
N GLU A 151 -5.74 1.46 -7.65
CA GLU A 151 -5.27 2.56 -8.49
C GLU A 151 -4.59 2.02 -9.76
N GLY A 152 -4.21 0.74 -9.77
CA GLY A 152 -3.58 0.13 -10.92
C GLY A 152 -2.33 0.91 -11.33
N VAL A 153 -1.53 1.36 -10.35
CA VAL A 153 -0.32 2.20 -10.56
C VAL A 153 0.68 1.53 -11.53
N ALA A 154 0.50 0.23 -11.83
CA ALA A 154 1.11 -0.48 -12.95
C ALA A 154 0.64 -0.04 -14.37
N SER A 155 -0.24 0.96 -14.54
CA SER A 155 -0.87 1.30 -15.84
C SER A 155 -0.82 2.78 -16.23
N VAL A 156 0.07 3.55 -15.62
CA VAL A 156 0.52 4.80 -16.21
C VAL A 156 1.47 4.43 -17.37
N ARG A 157 0.87 4.10 -18.51
CA ARG A 157 1.62 3.82 -19.75
C ARG A 157 2.23 5.14 -20.22
N VAL A 158 3.53 5.29 -20.03
CA VAL A 158 4.33 6.18 -20.89
C VAL A 158 4.02 5.77 -22.32
N ALA A 159 3.35 6.65 -23.07
CA ALA A 159 3.19 6.43 -24.49
C ALA A 159 4.60 6.40 -25.10
N ASP A 160 5.05 5.24 -25.56
CA ASP A 160 6.26 5.07 -26.35
C ASP A 160 6.12 5.89 -27.65
N GLY A 161 6.48 7.17 -27.59
CA GLY A 161 6.78 7.98 -28.75
C GLY A 161 8.25 7.75 -29.11
N PRO A 162 8.59 7.58 -30.41
CA PRO A 162 9.98 7.48 -30.80
C PRO A 162 10.73 8.73 -30.35
N LEU A 163 11.91 8.54 -29.73
CA LEU A 163 12.89 9.60 -29.51
C LEU A 163 13.04 10.36 -30.84
N PRO A 164 12.88 11.70 -30.86
CA PRO A 164 13.15 12.46 -32.06
C PRO A 164 14.61 12.21 -32.44
N GLN A 165 14.80 11.55 -33.58
CA GLN A 165 16.12 11.41 -34.17
C GLN A 165 16.63 12.83 -34.44
N VAL A 166 17.73 13.19 -33.77
CA VAL A 166 18.50 14.38 -34.11
C VAL A 166 19.22 14.06 -35.42
N GLY A 167 18.48 14.17 -36.52
CA GLY A 167 19.00 14.18 -37.87
C GLY A 167 19.72 15.50 -38.11
N ALA A 168 21.01 15.42 -38.39
CA ALA A 168 21.80 16.53 -38.85
C ALA A 168 21.30 17.05 -40.21
N SER A 169 21.19 18.38 -40.29
CA SER A 169 21.33 19.26 -41.46
C SER A 169 20.32 19.21 -42.64
N ALA A 170 19.71 20.38 -42.81
CA ALA A 170 19.77 21.26 -43.99
C ALA A 170 18.54 21.39 -44.93
N HIS A 171 18.14 22.67 -45.06
CA HIS A 171 17.48 23.35 -46.18
C HIS A 171 15.94 23.32 -46.31
N GLY A 172 15.35 24.48 -46.00
CA GLY A 172 14.46 25.19 -46.94
C GLY A 172 12.96 25.18 -46.66
N GLY A 173 12.42 26.35 -46.30
CA GLY A 173 11.17 26.84 -46.91
C GLY A 173 9.88 26.81 -46.07
N SER A 174 9.49 28.02 -45.67
CA SER A 174 8.12 28.56 -45.63
C SER A 174 7.07 28.09 -44.60
N ALA A 175 6.39 29.13 -44.10
CA ALA A 175 5.39 29.19 -43.05
C ALA A 175 4.03 28.55 -43.41
N HIS A 176 3.34 28.03 -42.39
CA HIS A 176 1.93 28.37 -42.13
C HIS A 176 1.54 28.03 -40.69
N THR A 177 0.80 28.97 -40.10
CA THR A 177 0.11 28.97 -38.81
C THR A 177 -1.00 27.93 -38.73
N GLY A 178 -1.14 27.27 -37.57
CA GLY A 178 -2.26 26.39 -37.25
C GLY A 178 -2.24 25.95 -35.79
N ALA A 179 -2.84 26.77 -34.93
CA ALA A 179 -3.04 26.53 -33.50
C ALA A 179 -4.06 25.40 -33.25
N GLY A 180 -3.85 24.63 -32.17
CA GLY A 180 -4.92 23.81 -31.58
C GLY A 180 -4.56 22.39 -31.14
N ALA A 181 -3.41 22.18 -30.49
CA ALA A 181 -3.17 20.96 -29.71
C ALA A 181 -2.81 21.35 -28.27
N GLY A 182 -3.83 21.79 -27.53
CA GLY A 182 -3.75 21.83 -26.07
C GLY A 182 -3.87 20.41 -25.51
N MET A 183 -2.91 19.53 -25.81
CA MET A 183 -2.73 18.32 -25.02
C MET A 183 -2.19 18.79 -23.68
N SER A 184 -3.10 18.91 -22.71
CA SER A 184 -2.75 18.96 -21.29
C SER A 184 -2.03 17.66 -20.97
N THR A 185 -0.71 17.63 -21.14
CA THR A 185 0.17 16.59 -20.61
C THR A 185 0.23 16.80 -19.11
N LYS A 186 -0.85 16.42 -18.41
CA LYS A 186 -0.82 16.34 -16.96
C LYS A 186 0.36 15.43 -16.64
N PRO A 187 1.38 15.89 -15.88
CA PRO A 187 2.50 15.04 -15.54
C PRO A 187 1.92 13.78 -14.91
N GLU A 188 2.16 12.66 -15.57
CA GLU A 188 1.77 11.35 -15.10
C GLU A 188 2.47 11.15 -13.77
N ALA A 189 1.69 10.95 -12.70
CA ALA A 189 2.26 10.87 -11.36
C ALA A 189 3.20 9.66 -11.29
N GLN A 190 4.44 9.92 -10.86
CA GLN A 190 5.54 8.97 -10.83
C GLN A 190 5.68 8.29 -9.46
N GLY A 191 4.67 8.41 -8.61
CA GLY A 191 4.76 7.84 -7.27
C GLY A 191 3.44 7.80 -6.53
N LEU A 192 3.36 6.84 -5.61
CA LEU A 192 2.31 6.69 -4.64
C LEU A 192 2.89 6.99 -3.26
N VAL A 193 2.28 7.95 -2.59
CA VAL A 193 2.53 8.25 -1.18
C VAL A 193 1.33 7.83 -0.39
N VAL A 194 1.58 7.13 0.70
CA VAL A 194 0.57 6.53 1.52
C VAL A 194 0.77 6.98 2.96
N ILE A 195 -0.22 7.65 3.54
CA ILE A 195 -0.15 8.23 4.89
C ILE A 195 -1.05 7.46 5.85
N ASP A 196 -0.44 6.90 6.88
CA ASP A 196 -1.08 6.23 8.02
C ASP A 196 -1.19 7.14 9.25
N SER A 197 -1.73 6.59 10.34
CA SER A 197 -1.66 7.20 11.66
C SER A 197 -0.25 7.24 12.26
N ASP A 198 0.64 6.33 11.84
CA ASP A 198 1.97 6.12 12.43
C ASP A 198 3.13 6.25 11.43
N ALA A 199 2.85 6.27 10.12
CA ALA A 199 3.89 6.31 9.09
C ALA A 199 3.48 7.04 7.80
N VAL A 200 4.48 7.40 7.01
CA VAL A 200 4.37 7.75 5.59
C VAL A 200 5.15 6.72 4.80
N THR A 201 4.47 5.98 3.92
CA THR A 201 5.10 5.07 2.97
C THR A 201 5.20 5.74 1.60
N VAL A 202 6.40 5.81 1.06
CA VAL A 202 6.71 6.43 -0.23
C VAL A 202 7.13 5.33 -1.21
N LEU A 203 6.36 5.18 -2.28
CA LEU A 203 6.65 4.29 -3.40
C LEU A 203 6.79 5.14 -4.65
N LEU A 204 8.01 5.27 -5.19
CA LEU A 204 8.27 6.03 -6.42
C LEU A 204 8.65 5.05 -7.52
N ALA A 205 8.15 5.30 -8.73
CA ALA A 205 8.42 4.50 -9.90
C ALA A 205 8.86 5.38 -11.08
N ASP A 206 9.79 4.87 -11.88
CA ASP A 206 10.09 5.39 -13.20
C ASP A 206 9.55 4.38 -14.24
N GLY A 207 8.53 4.80 -14.99
CA GLY A 207 7.78 3.92 -15.88
C GLY A 207 7.17 2.72 -15.15
N ASN A 208 7.66 1.52 -15.45
CA ASN A 208 7.16 0.26 -14.88
C ASN A 208 8.04 -0.30 -13.76
N ARG A 209 8.98 0.48 -13.23
CA ARG A 209 9.95 0.02 -12.24
C ARG A 209 9.96 0.92 -11.03
N TYR A 210 9.81 0.33 -9.84
CA TYR A 210 10.03 1.06 -8.60
C TYR A 210 11.51 1.48 -8.47
N GLU A 211 11.73 2.73 -8.09
CA GLU A 211 13.04 3.28 -7.75
C GLU A 211 13.20 3.52 -6.24
N VAL A 212 12.08 3.82 -5.57
CA VAL A 212 12.06 4.05 -4.12
C VAL A 212 10.90 3.27 -3.53
N ALA A 213 11.17 2.58 -2.43
CA ALA A 213 10.15 1.99 -1.59
C ALA A 213 10.61 2.08 -0.14
N GLN A 214 10.02 3.00 0.63
CA GLN A 214 10.46 3.27 2.00
C GLN A 214 9.31 3.72 2.89
N SER A 215 9.28 3.22 4.12
CA SER A 215 8.38 3.69 5.19
C SER A 215 9.13 4.63 6.13
N TYR A 216 8.48 5.73 6.51
CA TYR A 216 8.99 6.72 7.46
C TYR A 216 8.03 6.80 8.65
N SER A 217 8.52 6.52 9.86
CA SER A 217 7.72 6.71 11.08
C SER A 217 7.43 8.19 11.30
N LEU A 218 6.22 8.50 11.78
CA LEU A 218 5.84 9.86 12.12
C LEU A 218 6.49 10.34 13.42
N MET A 219 6.71 9.48 14.42
CA MET A 219 7.31 9.85 15.72
C MET A 219 6.72 11.11 16.36
N GLY A 220 5.42 11.37 16.15
CA GLY A 220 4.71 12.57 16.63
C GLY A 220 4.85 13.82 15.73
N GLU A 221 5.61 13.75 14.64
CA GLU A 221 5.66 14.80 13.63
C GLU A 221 4.42 14.76 12.71
N PRO A 222 3.95 15.92 12.20
CA PRO A 222 2.90 15.97 11.18
C PRO A 222 3.32 15.24 9.90
N ALA A 223 2.43 14.42 9.36
CA ALA A 223 2.69 13.68 8.12
C ALA A 223 3.15 14.53 6.92
N PRO A 224 2.61 15.75 6.68
CA PRO A 224 3.11 16.61 5.60
C PRO A 224 4.59 17.00 5.76
N THR A 225 5.07 17.16 6.99
CA THR A 225 6.47 17.49 7.28
C THR A 225 7.38 16.30 6.98
N VAL A 226 6.99 15.10 7.44
CA VAL A 226 7.73 13.86 7.17
C VAL A 226 7.77 13.57 5.67
N LEU A 227 6.63 13.74 4.99
CA LEU A 227 6.53 13.58 3.54
C LEU A 227 7.43 14.54 2.78
N ALA A 228 7.41 15.84 3.12
CA ALA A 228 8.26 16.83 2.46
C ALA A 228 9.75 16.45 2.58
N ARG A 229 10.18 16.02 3.78
CA ARG A 229 11.54 15.56 4.03
C ARG A 229 11.88 14.30 3.23
N ALA A 230 10.96 13.33 3.17
CA ALA A 230 11.14 12.10 2.40
C ALA A 230 11.32 12.41 0.90
N LEU A 231 10.46 13.24 0.31
CA LEU A 231 10.55 13.60 -1.11
C LEU A 231 11.84 14.37 -1.41
N ILE A 232 12.23 15.32 -0.55
CA ILE A 232 13.52 16.03 -0.68
C ILE A 232 14.69 15.06 -0.65
N SER A 233 14.68 14.05 0.24
CA SER A 233 15.76 13.06 0.33
C SER A 233 15.91 12.20 -0.92
N HIS A 234 14.84 12.06 -1.70
CA HIS A 234 14.80 11.33 -2.97
C HIS A 234 14.85 12.25 -4.20
N GLY A 235 15.06 13.55 -4.02
CA GLY A 235 15.11 14.51 -5.12
C GLY A 235 13.80 14.62 -5.92
N ARG A 236 12.64 14.47 -5.25
CA ARG A 236 11.31 14.57 -5.84
C ARG A 236 10.52 15.77 -5.33
N HIS A 237 9.51 16.17 -6.10
CA HIS A 237 8.57 17.22 -5.75
C HIS A 237 7.18 16.68 -5.40
N VAL A 238 6.44 17.39 -4.54
CA VAL A 238 5.08 16.99 -4.12
C VAL A 238 4.11 16.87 -5.31
N GLY A 239 4.29 17.68 -6.36
CA GLY A 239 3.46 17.62 -7.56
C GLY A 239 3.68 16.37 -8.44
N GLU A 240 4.68 15.53 -8.13
CA GLU A 240 5.02 14.33 -8.90
C GLU A 240 4.41 13.05 -8.30
N VAL A 241 3.73 13.16 -7.15
CA VAL A 241 3.22 12.00 -6.41
C VAL A 241 1.72 12.09 -6.17
N VAL A 242 1.05 10.93 -6.24
CA VAL A 242 -0.32 10.77 -5.77
C VAL A 242 -0.29 10.51 -4.27
N VAL A 243 -0.90 11.40 -3.49
CA VAL A 243 -1.02 11.21 -2.05
C VAL A 243 -2.36 10.54 -1.72
N ARG A 244 -2.28 9.43 -0.99
CA ARG A 244 -3.41 8.68 -0.45
C ARG A 244 -3.28 8.65 1.05
N ARG A 245 -4.37 8.97 1.73
CA ARG A 245 -4.41 9.00 3.20
C ARG A 245 -5.35 7.95 3.72
N MET A 246 -4.92 7.27 4.78
CA MET A 246 -5.81 6.44 5.57
C MET A 246 -6.81 7.36 6.29
N LEU A 247 -8.12 7.22 6.02
CA LEU A 247 -9.13 7.99 6.74
C LEU A 247 -9.05 7.69 8.23
N ASP A 248 -9.17 8.74 9.03
CA ASP A 248 -9.40 8.61 10.46
C ASP A 248 -10.77 7.93 10.68
N ALA A 249 -10.84 6.92 11.55
CA ALA A 249 -12.12 6.26 11.85
C ALA A 249 -13.18 7.22 12.43
N SER A 250 -12.73 8.39 12.94
CA SER A 250 -13.61 9.46 13.42
C SER A 250 -14.16 10.36 12.31
N SER A 251 -13.58 10.36 11.10
CA SER A 251 -14.16 11.07 9.98
C SER A 251 -15.27 10.22 9.36
N LYS A 252 -16.51 10.73 9.43
CA LYS A 252 -17.65 10.08 8.76
C LYS A 252 -17.28 9.89 7.28
N PRO A 253 -17.33 8.65 6.73
CA PRO A 253 -17.12 8.46 5.31
C PRO A 253 -18.23 9.21 4.57
N SER A 254 -17.83 10.12 3.69
CA SER A 254 -18.76 10.76 2.74
C SER A 254 -19.15 9.72 1.69
N SER A 255 -20.22 8.99 1.97
CA SER A 255 -20.83 7.93 1.16
C SER A 255 -20.05 6.62 1.04
N PRO A 256 -20.70 5.46 1.29
CA PRO A 256 -20.11 4.16 1.02
C PRO A 256 -20.07 3.92 -0.49
N SER A 257 -18.90 3.98 -1.11
CA SER A 257 -18.71 3.36 -2.42
C SER A 257 -18.84 1.84 -2.23
N ALA A 258 -19.80 1.20 -2.90
CA ALA A 258 -20.01 -0.24 -2.83
C ALA A 258 -18.70 -0.99 -3.18
N GLY A 259 -18.04 -1.56 -2.16
CA GLY A 259 -16.78 -2.29 -2.30
C GLY A 259 -15.49 -1.54 -1.93
N GLY A 260 -15.58 -0.34 -1.32
CA GLY A 260 -14.43 0.45 -0.86
C GLY A 260 -13.67 -0.16 0.34
N VAL A 261 -12.33 0.03 0.40
CA VAL A 261 -11.58 -0.02 1.66
C VAL A 261 -12.06 1.22 2.40
N PRO A 262 -12.60 1.09 3.61
CA PRO A 262 -13.32 2.18 4.28
C PRO A 262 -12.45 3.36 4.70
N PHE A 263 -11.17 3.34 4.33
CA PHE A 263 -10.15 4.19 4.89
C PHE A 263 -9.40 5.00 3.83
N LEU A 264 -10.00 5.40 2.70
CA LEU A 264 -9.22 6.06 1.64
C LEU A 264 -9.71 7.46 1.32
N GLU A 265 -8.83 8.45 1.47
CA GLU A 265 -8.99 9.82 0.95
C GLU A 265 -7.92 10.13 -0.10
N VAL A 266 -8.34 10.79 -1.18
CA VAL A 266 -7.46 11.31 -2.23
C VAL A 266 -7.12 12.76 -1.90
N MET A 267 -5.84 13.05 -1.67
CA MET A 267 -5.35 14.43 -1.59
C MET A 267 -4.74 14.80 -2.95
N ALA A 268 -5.19 15.93 -3.50
CA ALA A 268 -4.66 16.52 -4.72
C ALA A 268 -3.74 17.70 -4.38
#